data_AF-A0A967JAF3-F1
#
_entry.id   AF-A0A967JAF3-F1
#
_cell.length_a   1.000
_cell.length_b   1.000
_cell.length_c   1.000
_cell.angle_alpha   90.00
_cell.angle_beta   90.00
_cell.angle_gamma   90.00
#
_symmetry.space_group_name_H-M   'P 1'
#
loop_
_entity.id
_entity.type
_entity.pdbx_description
1 polymer ?
#
loop_
_entity_poly.entity_id
_entity_poly.type
_entity_poly.pdbx_seq_one_letter_code
_entity_poly.pdbx_strand_id
1 'polypeptide(L)' 'GLTANSFTSVSLDPPLVLVCISHTSASHPGLVAAPAFTVNVLAADQGDVAVRFAADPSEGRFDDLEWAPAD' A
#
# COMPACT_ATOMS: atom_id res chain seq x y z
N GLY A 1 2.82 5.09 -1.12
CA GLY A 1 2.03 3.85 -1.05
C GLY A 1 1.47 3.51 -2.41
N LEU A 2 0.82 2.36 -2.56
CA LEU A 2 0.09 1.95 -3.77
C LEU A 2 -1.19 1.20 -3.38
N THR A 3 -2.12 1.08 -4.33
CA THR A 3 -3.24 0.14 -4.20
C THR A 3 -2.79 -1.25 -4.62
N ALA A 4 -3.05 -2.25 -3.78
CA ALA A 4 -2.74 -3.64 -4.06
C ALA A 4 -3.94 -4.54 -3.72
N ASN A 5 -4.33 -5.42 -4.65
CA ASN A 5 -5.37 -6.43 -4.46
C ASN A 5 -4.80 -7.85 -4.25
N SER A 6 -3.48 -8.00 -4.27
CA SER A 6 -2.77 -9.27 -4.08
C SER A 6 -2.51 -9.62 -2.61
N PHE A 7 -2.97 -8.78 -1.67
CA PHE A 7 -2.76 -9.02 -0.24
C PHE A 7 -3.31 -10.38 0.16
N THR A 8 -2.48 -11.19 0.81
CA THR A 8 -2.83 -12.55 1.19
C THR A 8 -2.26 -12.88 2.57
N SER A 9 -3.09 -13.43 3.45
CA SER A 9 -2.64 -14.02 4.71
C SER A 9 -1.90 -15.34 4.44
N VAL A 10 -0.71 -15.51 5.01
CA VAL A 10 0.19 -16.64 4.70
C VAL A 10 0.33 -17.60 5.88
N SER A 11 0.53 -17.07 7.08
CA SER A 11 0.80 -17.88 8.28
C SER A 11 0.22 -17.23 9.52
N LEU A 12 -0.21 -18.05 10.48
CA LEU A 12 -0.65 -17.60 11.81
C LEU A 12 0.53 -17.59 12.81
N ASP A 13 1.45 -18.56 12.69
CA ASP A 13 2.61 -18.69 13.58
C ASP A 13 3.88 -19.02 12.78
N PRO A 14 4.79 -18.04 12.58
CA PRO A 14 4.63 -16.63 12.93
C PRO A 14 3.54 -15.97 12.07
N PRO A 15 2.96 -14.83 12.50
CA PRO A 15 1.97 -14.11 11.71
C PRO A 15 2.63 -13.49 10.47
N LEU A 16 2.25 -13.98 9.28
CA LEU A 16 2.83 -13.54 8.01
C LEU A 16 1.75 -13.19 6.99
N VAL A 17 2.07 -12.19 6.17
CA VAL A 17 1.30 -11.76 5.00
C VAL A 17 2.22 -11.63 3.80
N LEU A 18 1.66 -11.66 2.59
CA LEU A 18 2.37 -11.32 1.36
C LEU A 18 1.60 -10.29 0.53
N VAL A 19 2.34 -9.57 -0.29
CA VAL A 19 1.84 -8.71 -1.37
C VAL A 19 2.74 -8.90 -2.59
N CYS A 20 2.16 -8.88 -3.79
CA CYS A 20 2.90 -8.95 -5.04
C CYS A 20 2.98 -7.54 -5.65
N ILE A 21 4.20 -7.02 -5.81
CA ILE A 21 4.44 -5.68 -6.35
C ILE A 21 5.14 -5.82 -7.70
N SER A 22 4.62 -5.17 -8.73
CA SER A 22 5.31 -5.11 -10.03
C SER A 22 6.68 -4.46 -9.86
N HIS A 23 7.72 -5.05 -10.44
CA HIS A 23 9.07 -4.45 -10.46
C HIS A 23 9.11 -3.10 -11.19
N THR A 24 8.13 -2.84 -12.08
CA THR A 24 7.99 -1.56 -12.79
C THR A 24 7.22 -0.51 -11.99
N SER A 25 6.66 -0.86 -10.84
CA SER A 25 5.95 0.11 -10.00
C SER A 25 6.91 1.16 -9.45
N ALA A 26 6.53 2.43 -9.54
CA ALA A 26 7.29 3.52 -8.92
C ALA A 26 7.45 3.36 -7.39
N SER A 27 6.56 2.59 -6.74
CA SER A 27 6.65 2.28 -5.31
C SER A 27 7.56 1.09 -4.97
N HIS A 28 7.98 0.29 -5.97
CA HIS A 28 8.78 -0.91 -5.74
C HIS A 28 10.14 -0.62 -5.09
N PRO A 29 10.98 0.32 -5.59
CA PRO A 29 12.28 0.61 -4.98
C PRO A 29 12.16 1.07 -3.52
N GLY A 30 11.17 1.90 -3.22
CA GLY A 30 10.92 2.38 -1.86
C GLY A 30 10.47 1.27 -0.91
N LEU A 31 9.60 0.36 -1.36
CA LEU A 31 9.14 -0.78 -0.57
C LEU A 31 10.26 -1.79 -0.28
N VAL A 32 11.13 -2.06 -1.26
CA VAL A 32 12.24 -3.00 -1.09
C VAL A 32 13.33 -2.45 -0.17
N ALA A 33 13.58 -1.15 -0.20
CA ALA A 33 14.60 -0.51 0.64
C ALA A 33 14.12 -0.20 2.07
N ALA A 34 12.81 -0.16 2.30
CA ALA A 34 12.25 0.20 3.60
C ALA A 34 12.41 -0.93 4.62
N PRO A 35 12.73 -0.62 5.90
CA PRO A 35 12.81 -1.63 6.96
C PRO A 35 11.43 -2.19 7.38
N ALA A 36 10.36 -1.45 7.08
CA ALA A 36 8.98 -1.83 7.38
C ALA A 36 8.02 -1.18 6.37
N PHE A 37 6.80 -1.73 6.27
CA PHE A 37 5.71 -1.17 5.49
C PHE A 37 4.37 -1.35 6.22
N THR A 38 3.38 -0.55 5.85
CA THR A 38 2.03 -0.58 6.42
C THR A 38 1.01 -1.00 5.37
N VAL A 39 0.03 -1.79 5.78
CA VAL A 39 -1.13 -2.16 4.97
C VAL A 39 -2.37 -1.52 5.58
N ASN A 40 -3.12 -0.75 4.79
CA ASN A 40 -4.43 -0.24 5.15
C ASN A 40 -5.49 -1.00 4.34
N VAL A 41 -6.41 -1.70 5.01
CA VAL A 41 -7.53 -2.38 4.35
C VAL A 41 -8.66 -1.35 4.16
N LEU A 42 -9.02 -1.09 2.91
CA LEU A 42 -10.01 -0.07 2.57
C LEU A 42 -11.44 -0.56 2.79
N ALA A 43 -12.29 0.32 3.31
CA ALA A 43 -13.73 0.11 3.38
C ALA A 43 -14.39 0.27 1.99
N ALA A 44 -15.63 -0.19 1.87
CA ALA A 44 -16.36 -0.23 0.60
C ALA A 44 -16.60 1.15 -0.03
N ASP A 45 -16.64 2.20 0.77
CA ASP A 45 -16.84 3.60 0.36
C ASP A 45 -15.53 4.33 0.03
N GLN A 46 -14.36 3.74 0.29
CA GLN A 46 -13.04 4.33 0.04
C GLN A 46 -12.47 4.01 -1.36
N GLY A 47 -13.36 3.90 -2.36
CA GLY A 47 -12.96 3.60 -3.74
C GLY A 47 -12.13 4.72 -4.38
N ASP A 48 -12.37 5.97 -3.99
CA ASP A 48 -11.60 7.14 -4.39
C ASP A 48 -10.14 7.06 -3.91
N VAL A 49 -9.92 6.63 -2.65
CA VAL A 49 -8.58 6.37 -2.11
C VAL A 49 -7.90 5.25 -2.89
N ALA A 50 -8.62 4.18 -3.22
CA ALA A 50 -8.08 3.08 -4.02
C ALA A 50 -7.62 3.56 -5.42
N VAL A 51 -8.43 4.38 -6.10
CA VAL A 51 -8.07 4.97 -7.40
C VAL A 51 -6.87 5.89 -7.27
N ARG A 52 -6.86 6.76 -6.26
CA ARG A 52 -5.76 7.71 -6.01
C ARG A 52 -4.41 7.03 -5.83
N PHE A 53 -4.35 5.93 -5.09
CA PHE A 53 -3.11 5.18 -4.88
C PHE A 53 -2.76 4.23 -6.03
N ALA A 54 -3.64 4.07 -7.02
CA ALA A 54 -3.36 3.36 -8.28
C ALA A 54 -2.84 4.31 -9.40
N ALA A 55 -3.16 5.60 -9.32
CA ALA A 55 -2.73 6.65 -10.26
C ALA A 55 -1.22 6.98 -10.12
N ASP A 56 -0.66 7.84 -10.98
CA ASP A 56 0.76 8.20 -10.96
C ASP A 56 1.19 8.85 -9.62
N PRO A 57 2.36 8.53 -9.02
CA PRO A 57 2.78 9.13 -7.76
C PRO A 57 2.98 10.65 -7.80
N SER A 58 3.26 11.22 -8.97
CA SER A 58 3.47 12.67 -9.13
C SER A 58 2.20 13.50 -8.92
N GLU A 59 1.03 12.87 -8.89
CA GLU A 59 -0.26 13.51 -8.62
C GLU A 59 -0.55 13.75 -7.13
N GLY A 60 0.47 13.65 -6.26
CA GLY A 60 0.35 14.03 -4.85
C GLY A 60 -0.57 13.11 -4.06
N ARG A 61 -0.29 11.79 -4.01
CA ARG A 61 -1.18 10.76 -3.44
C ARG A 61 -1.60 10.98 -1.96
N PHE A 62 -0.84 11.75 -1.20
CA PHE A 62 -1.10 12.00 0.23
C PHE A 62 -1.68 13.39 0.51
N ASP A 63 -1.77 14.26 -0.50
CA ASP A 63 -2.19 15.65 -0.32
C ASP A 63 -3.67 15.68 0.11
N ASP A 64 -4.04 16.50 1.10
CA ASP A 64 -5.43 16.59 1.58
C ASP A 64 -6.07 15.24 2.00
N LEU A 65 -5.26 14.21 2.28
CA LEU A 65 -5.73 12.93 2.83
C LEU A 65 -5.45 12.91 4.32
N GLU A 66 -6.42 12.47 5.12
CA GLU A 66 -6.15 12.15 6.52
C GLU A 66 -5.33 10.87 6.61
N TRP A 67 -4.11 10.96 7.16
CA TRP A 67 -3.26 9.82 7.45
C TRP A 67 -2.38 10.11 8.66
N ALA A 68 -1.89 9.05 9.30
CA ALA A 68 -0.98 9.12 10.43
C ALA A 68 0.26 8.24 10.20
N PRO A 69 1.42 8.60 10.77
CA PRO A 69 2.57 7.71 10.83
C PRO A 69 2.23 6.38 11.53
N ALA A 70 2.88 5.30 11.12
CA ALA A 70 2.84 4.05 11.87
C ALA A 70 3.66 4.20 13.18
N ASP A 71 3.17 3.60 14.26
CA ASP A 71 3.83 3.57 15.57
C ASP A 71 5.13 2.74 15.58
#